data_AF-A0A6J1VP90-F1
#
_entry.id   AF-A0A6J1VP90-F1
#
_cell.length_a   1.000
_cell.length_b   1.000
_cell.length_c   1.000
_cell.angle_alpha   90.00
_cell.angle_beta   90.00
_cell.angle_gamma   90.00
#
_symmetry.space_group_name_H-M   'P 1'
#
loop_
_entity.id
_entity.type
_entity.pdbx_description
1 polymer ?
#
loop_
_entity_poly.entity_id
_entity_poly.type
_entity_poly.pdbx_seq_one_letter_code
_entity_poly.pdbx_strand_id
1 'polypeptide(L)'
;MELLKRWLGHPEEIYNLVKFKMGGYKTVMPKMDQDSLSDSLRVCYKYLNQTSRSFAAVIQALDGELRHAVCIFYLVLRALDTVEDDMTISLEAKVPMLHNFHSYLYQPDWKFMDSREKDRQVLEDFPTISLEFRNLAKVYQDVIADICHKMGLGMAEFLEKKMNSTKEWDKYCHYVAGLVGIGLSRLFSASELEDPVVGHDVELANSMGLFLQKTNIIRDYLEDQLVGREFWPKEVWSKYVKKLSDLAKPENIDKAVQCMNELITNALYHVPDVLTYLSRLKNQSVFNFCAIPQVMAIATLAACYNNQQIFKGVVKIRKGQAVTLMMDATNIQAVKTIMYQYMEEICQKVPSTDPSSAKTQQIINTVQSMSLPSGTLVSRTHYSPLYFSCIMILAALSWQYLNTVSKAAEEYVHTGEN
;
A
#
# COMPACT_ATOMS: atom_id res chain seq x y z
N MET A 1 -23.78 11.37 16.94
CA MET A 1 -23.06 10.91 18.16
C MET A 1 -21.91 9.94 17.82
N GLU A 2 -22.06 8.98 16.91
CA GLU A 2 -20.96 8.10 16.45
C GLU A 2 -19.82 8.84 15.73
N LEU A 3 -20.14 9.79 14.84
CA LEU A 3 -19.13 10.66 14.25
C LEU A 3 -18.30 11.32 15.34
N LEU A 4 -18.94 12.03 16.28
CA LEU A 4 -18.28 12.71 17.41
C LEU A 4 -17.41 11.77 18.27
N LYS A 5 -17.84 10.53 18.54
CA LYS A 5 -17.01 9.52 19.20
C LYS A 5 -15.78 9.13 18.37
N ARG A 6 -15.92 9.03 17.05
CA ARG A 6 -14.84 8.74 16.11
C ARG A 6 -13.84 9.90 15.98
N TRP A 7 -14.31 11.15 16.12
CA TRP A 7 -13.49 12.37 16.14
C TRP A 7 -12.75 12.55 17.48
N LEU A 8 -13.42 12.30 18.62
CA LEU A 8 -12.84 12.46 19.96
C LEU A 8 -11.85 11.34 20.35
N GLY A 9 -11.86 10.21 19.64
CA GLY A 9 -10.97 9.07 19.92
C GLY A 9 -9.55 9.21 19.32
N HIS A 10 -9.35 10.09 18.33
CA HIS A 10 -8.08 10.23 17.59
C HIS A 10 -7.76 11.71 17.24
N PRO A 11 -7.63 12.60 18.24
CA PRO A 11 -7.39 14.03 18.02
C PRO A 11 -6.10 14.32 17.22
N GLU A 12 -5.07 13.48 17.37
CA GLU A 12 -3.82 13.55 16.60
C GLU A 12 -4.02 13.29 15.10
N GLU A 13 -4.93 12.38 14.72
CA GLU A 13 -5.27 12.13 13.32
C GLU A 13 -5.93 13.37 12.69
N ILE A 14 -6.74 14.11 13.44
CA ILE A 14 -7.38 15.34 12.99
C ILE A 14 -6.33 16.43 12.80
N TYR A 15 -5.44 16.62 13.78
CA TYR A 15 -4.35 17.58 13.66
C TYR A 15 -3.49 17.30 12.43
N ASN A 16 -3.12 16.03 12.19
CA ASN A 16 -2.33 15.64 11.03
C ASN A 16 -3.12 15.81 9.72
N LEU A 17 -4.42 15.52 9.68
CA LEU A 17 -5.27 15.80 8.52
C LEU A 17 -5.35 17.31 8.20
N VAL A 18 -5.47 18.15 9.23
CA VAL A 18 -5.50 19.62 9.08
C VAL A 18 -4.13 20.12 8.63
N LYS A 19 -3.04 19.70 9.29
CA LYS A 19 -1.66 20.04 8.92
C LYS A 19 -1.35 19.61 7.49
N PHE A 20 -1.76 18.40 7.09
CA PHE A 20 -1.65 17.91 5.73
C PHE A 20 -2.40 18.81 4.76
N LYS A 21 -3.67 19.19 5.04
CA LYS A 21 -4.44 20.11 4.19
C LYS A 21 -3.87 21.53 4.14
N MET A 22 -3.23 22.01 5.22
CA MET A 22 -2.62 23.35 5.32
C MET A 22 -1.24 23.44 4.65
N GLY A 23 -0.82 22.42 3.91
CA GLY A 23 0.44 22.45 3.13
C GLY A 23 1.57 21.62 3.73
N GLY A 24 1.37 20.97 4.89
CA GLY A 24 2.34 20.05 5.48
C GLY A 24 2.63 18.81 4.63
N TYR A 25 1.81 18.54 3.60
CA TYR A 25 2.13 17.52 2.61
C TYR A 25 3.34 17.90 1.74
N LYS A 26 3.62 19.20 1.53
CA LYS A 26 4.68 19.66 0.62
C LYS A 26 6.09 19.30 1.08
N THR A 27 6.29 19.05 2.38
CA THR A 27 7.58 18.59 2.92
C THR A 27 7.86 17.13 2.62
N VAL A 28 6.83 16.34 2.31
CA VAL A 28 6.95 14.90 1.99
C VAL A 28 6.67 14.65 0.50
N MET A 29 5.86 15.50 -0.13
CA MET A 29 5.40 15.41 -1.51
C MET A 29 5.44 16.79 -2.17
N PRO A 30 6.62 17.22 -2.68
CA PRO A 30 6.74 18.49 -3.37
C PRO A 30 5.86 18.52 -4.61
N LYS A 31 5.37 19.72 -4.97
CA LYS A 31 4.49 19.90 -6.12
C LYS A 31 5.32 19.82 -7.40
N MET A 32 4.89 18.98 -8.34
CA MET A 32 5.45 18.94 -9.69
C MET A 32 4.96 20.13 -10.51
N ASP A 33 5.88 20.77 -11.24
CA ASP A 33 5.52 21.71 -12.30
C ASP A 33 4.92 20.95 -13.49
N GLN A 34 3.68 21.26 -13.85
CA GLN A 34 2.97 20.60 -14.95
C GLN A 34 3.05 21.37 -16.26
N ASP A 35 3.54 22.61 -16.23
CA ASP A 35 3.55 23.51 -17.39
C ASP A 35 4.73 23.19 -18.33
N SER A 36 5.78 22.56 -17.80
CA SER A 36 6.96 22.10 -18.55
C SER A 36 6.83 20.68 -19.14
N LEU A 37 5.71 19.97 -18.90
CA LEU A 37 5.50 18.59 -19.39
C LEU A 37 4.95 18.57 -20.82
N SER A 38 5.35 17.55 -21.59
CA SER A 38 4.67 17.20 -22.85
C SER A 38 3.19 16.87 -22.59
N ASP A 39 2.35 17.04 -23.61
CA ASP A 39 0.93 16.73 -23.48
C ASP A 39 0.68 15.24 -23.18
N SER A 40 1.45 14.33 -23.80
CA SER A 40 1.40 12.90 -23.55
C SER A 40 1.83 12.53 -22.12
N LEU A 41 2.89 13.15 -21.59
CA LEU A 41 3.31 12.92 -20.21
C LEU A 41 2.30 13.46 -19.18
N ARG A 42 1.65 14.59 -19.49
CA ARG A 42 0.54 15.12 -18.67
C ARG A 42 -0.64 14.14 -18.64
N VAL A 43 -0.95 13.49 -19.77
CA VAL A 43 -1.96 12.42 -19.83
C VAL A 43 -1.53 11.20 -19.01
N CYS A 44 -0.27 10.77 -19.08
CA CYS A 44 0.24 9.70 -18.21
C CYS A 44 0.07 10.03 -16.72
N TYR A 45 0.41 11.25 -16.28
CA TYR A 45 0.16 11.65 -14.89
C TYR A 45 -1.33 11.73 -14.53
N LYS A 46 -2.21 12.08 -15.48
CA LYS A 46 -3.66 11.97 -15.27
C LYS A 46 -4.08 10.53 -15.02
N TYR A 47 -3.61 9.57 -15.83
CA TYR A 47 -3.87 8.15 -15.63
C TYR A 47 -3.33 7.66 -14.30
N LEU A 48 -2.11 8.06 -13.93
CA LEU A 48 -1.52 7.72 -12.64
C LEU A 48 -2.42 8.15 -11.47
N ASN A 49 -2.94 9.39 -11.50
CA ASN A 49 -3.83 9.89 -10.46
C ASN A 49 -5.17 9.14 -10.41
N GLN A 50 -5.69 8.71 -11.56
CA GLN A 50 -6.95 7.96 -11.66
C GLN A 50 -6.83 6.53 -11.09
N THR A 51 -5.74 5.83 -11.37
CA THR A 51 -5.58 4.41 -11.02
C THR A 51 -4.90 4.20 -9.67
N SER A 52 -4.00 5.11 -9.25
CA SER A 52 -3.10 4.91 -8.09
C SER A 52 -3.56 5.65 -6.82
N ARG A 53 -4.48 6.61 -6.95
CA ARG A 53 -5.03 7.44 -5.85
C ARG A 53 -3.92 8.00 -4.94
N SER A 54 -3.80 7.53 -3.70
CA SER A 54 -2.82 8.03 -2.73
C SER A 54 -1.38 7.77 -3.12
N PHE A 55 -1.12 6.71 -3.89
CA PHE A 55 0.24 6.35 -4.30
C PHE A 55 0.76 7.23 -5.47
N ALA A 56 -0.15 7.86 -6.24
CA ALA A 56 0.20 8.84 -7.27
C ALA A 56 0.98 10.03 -6.71
N ALA A 57 0.61 10.51 -5.52
CA ALA A 57 1.26 11.65 -4.88
C ALA A 57 2.69 11.32 -4.44
N VAL A 58 2.92 10.08 -4.00
CA VAL A 58 4.25 9.60 -3.59
C VAL A 58 5.15 9.39 -4.81
N ILE A 59 4.61 8.92 -5.93
CA ILE A 59 5.36 8.83 -7.20
C ILE A 59 5.74 10.23 -7.71
N GLN A 60 4.80 11.18 -7.69
CA GLN A 60 5.05 12.57 -8.11
C GLN A 60 6.07 13.30 -7.22
N ALA A 61 6.37 12.77 -6.04
CA ALA A 61 7.36 13.31 -5.12
C ALA A 61 8.80 12.88 -5.42
N LEU A 62 9.00 11.87 -6.28
CA LEU A 62 10.33 11.36 -6.62
C LEU A 62 11.19 12.43 -7.30
N ASP A 63 12.50 12.38 -7.06
CA ASP A 63 13.45 13.34 -7.60
C ASP A 63 13.79 13.09 -9.08
N GLY A 64 14.01 14.17 -9.82
CA GLY A 64 14.55 14.13 -11.19
C GLY A 64 13.77 13.25 -12.17
N GLU A 65 14.52 12.64 -13.10
CA GLU A 65 13.96 11.79 -14.16
C GLU A 65 13.37 10.48 -13.62
N LEU A 66 13.77 10.03 -12.44
CA LEU A 66 13.24 8.81 -11.79
C LEU A 66 11.72 8.90 -11.65
N ARG A 67 11.19 10.10 -11.40
CA ARG A 67 9.74 10.34 -11.31
C ARG A 67 8.99 9.91 -12.57
N HIS A 68 9.53 10.22 -13.74
CA HIS A 68 8.92 9.87 -15.02
C HIS A 68 9.06 8.38 -15.28
N ALA A 69 10.24 7.82 -15.04
CA ALA A 69 10.49 6.39 -15.18
C ALA A 69 9.54 5.55 -14.31
N VAL A 70 9.35 5.91 -13.04
CA VAL A 70 8.43 5.20 -12.12
C VAL A 70 6.96 5.42 -12.48
N CYS A 71 6.58 6.61 -12.96
CA CYS A 71 5.22 6.87 -13.47
C CYS A 71 4.89 5.93 -14.63
N ILE A 72 5.77 5.86 -15.64
CA ILE A 72 5.58 5.01 -16.81
C ILE A 72 5.66 3.53 -16.43
N PHE A 73 6.61 3.14 -15.56
CA PHE A 73 6.69 1.77 -15.07
C PHE A 73 5.38 1.33 -14.41
N TYR A 74 4.82 2.17 -13.54
CA TYR A 74 3.54 1.90 -12.89
C TYR A 74 2.40 1.73 -13.93
N LEU A 75 2.32 2.60 -14.94
CA LEU A 75 1.24 2.54 -15.94
C LEU A 75 1.36 1.33 -16.86
N VAL A 76 2.57 0.95 -17.25
CA VAL A 76 2.84 -0.27 -18.01
C VAL A 76 2.37 -1.49 -17.22
N LEU A 77 2.72 -1.57 -15.93
CA LEU A 77 2.28 -2.67 -15.08
C LEU A 77 0.78 -2.65 -14.80
N ARG A 78 0.17 -1.47 -14.63
CA ARG A 78 -1.29 -1.34 -14.50
C ARG A 78 -2.01 -1.86 -15.74
N ALA A 79 -1.47 -1.60 -16.94
CA ALA A 79 -2.03 -2.11 -18.17
C ALA A 79 -1.87 -3.64 -18.28
N LEU A 80 -0.71 -4.18 -17.89
CA LEU A 80 -0.48 -5.63 -17.80
C LEU A 80 -1.46 -6.30 -16.80
N ASP A 81 -1.58 -5.78 -15.58
CA ASP A 81 -2.54 -6.24 -14.57
C ASP A 81 -3.97 -6.21 -15.11
N THR A 82 -4.34 -5.16 -15.85
CA THR A 82 -5.70 -5.03 -16.42
C THR A 82 -6.00 -6.16 -17.41
N VAL A 83 -5.00 -6.64 -18.16
CA VAL A 83 -5.15 -7.82 -19.03
C VAL A 83 -5.27 -9.11 -18.22
N GLU A 84 -4.47 -9.27 -17.17
CA GLU A 84 -4.52 -10.44 -16.27
C GLU A 84 -5.89 -10.55 -15.59
N ASP A 85 -6.34 -9.46 -14.99
CA ASP A 85 -7.53 -9.37 -14.15
C ASP A 85 -8.84 -9.55 -14.92
N ASP A 86 -8.86 -9.22 -16.22
CA ASP A 86 -10.08 -9.22 -17.01
C ASP A 86 -10.56 -10.64 -17.34
N MET A 87 -11.53 -11.13 -16.58
CA MET A 87 -12.11 -12.47 -16.74
C MET A 87 -12.93 -12.63 -18.02
N THR A 88 -13.15 -11.55 -18.79
CA THR A 88 -13.88 -11.59 -20.07
C THR A 88 -12.98 -11.88 -21.26
N ILE A 89 -11.66 -11.71 -21.11
CA ILE A 89 -10.67 -12.08 -22.13
C ILE A 89 -10.41 -13.59 -22.06
N SER A 90 -10.62 -14.29 -23.17
CA SER A 90 -10.34 -15.74 -23.26
C SER A 90 -8.87 -16.03 -23.02
N LEU A 91 -8.55 -17.22 -22.47
CA LEU A 91 -7.16 -17.63 -22.27
C LEU A 91 -6.35 -17.66 -23.57
N GLU A 92 -6.99 -18.02 -24.69
CA GLU A 92 -6.39 -18.03 -26.03
C GLU A 92 -5.87 -16.65 -26.46
N ALA A 93 -6.59 -15.57 -26.10
CA ALA A 93 -6.15 -14.20 -26.35
C ALA A 93 -5.22 -13.68 -25.24
N LYS A 94 -5.52 -14.01 -23.98
CA LYS A 94 -4.82 -13.48 -22.80
C LYS A 94 -3.37 -13.97 -22.71
N VAL A 95 -3.12 -15.27 -22.89
CA VAL A 95 -1.77 -15.85 -22.72
C VAL A 95 -0.76 -15.24 -23.72
N PRO A 96 -1.02 -15.17 -25.04
CA PRO A 96 -0.12 -14.49 -25.97
C PRO A 96 0.04 -13.01 -25.66
N MET A 97 -1.03 -12.33 -25.19
CA MET A 97 -0.96 -10.91 -24.85
C MET A 97 -0.04 -10.67 -23.66
N LEU A 98 -0.11 -11.49 -22.61
CA LEU A 98 0.77 -11.40 -21.44
C LEU A 98 2.24 -11.69 -21.82
N HIS A 99 2.51 -12.76 -22.57
CA HIS A 99 3.86 -13.11 -23.01
C HIS A 99 4.52 -11.98 -23.83
N ASN A 100 3.76 -11.39 -24.75
CA ASN A 100 4.26 -10.40 -25.69
C ASN A 100 4.10 -8.95 -25.22
N PHE A 101 3.54 -8.70 -24.02
CA PHE A 101 3.19 -7.35 -23.58
C PHE A 101 4.40 -6.39 -23.59
N HIS A 102 5.57 -6.89 -23.20
CA HIS A 102 6.82 -6.15 -23.23
C HIS A 102 7.20 -5.65 -24.64
N SER A 103 6.81 -6.38 -25.69
CA SER A 103 7.09 -6.00 -27.08
C SER A 103 6.18 -4.85 -27.54
N TYR A 104 4.97 -4.74 -26.99
CA TYR A 104 4.02 -3.67 -27.32
C TYR A 104 4.50 -2.30 -26.88
N LEU A 105 5.41 -2.23 -25.90
CA LEU A 105 6.11 -0.99 -25.51
C LEU A 105 6.82 -0.33 -26.70
N TYR A 106 7.24 -1.13 -27.69
CA TYR A 106 7.93 -0.69 -28.89
C TYR A 106 7.03 -0.58 -30.12
N GLN A 107 5.72 -0.84 -29.98
CA GLN A 107 4.74 -0.78 -31.07
C GLN A 107 3.87 0.48 -30.89
N PRO A 108 4.10 1.56 -31.64
CA PRO A 108 3.48 2.87 -31.38
C PRO A 108 1.94 2.86 -31.39
N ASP A 109 1.35 2.01 -32.23
CA ASP A 109 -0.11 1.97 -32.44
C ASP A 109 -0.81 0.87 -31.64
N TRP A 110 -0.08 0.07 -30.87
CA TRP A 110 -0.69 -1.03 -30.12
C TRP A 110 -1.60 -0.49 -29.01
N LYS A 111 -2.83 -1.03 -28.98
CA LYS A 111 -3.86 -0.76 -27.97
C LYS A 111 -4.81 -1.94 -27.89
N PHE A 112 -5.57 -2.01 -26.80
CA PHE A 112 -6.60 -3.03 -26.62
C PHE A 112 -7.92 -2.39 -26.18
N MET A 113 -8.98 -2.59 -26.97
CA MET A 113 -10.27 -1.89 -26.83
C MET A 113 -11.37 -2.75 -26.19
N ASP A 114 -11.14 -4.04 -26.01
CA ASP A 114 -12.20 -4.99 -25.63
C ASP A 114 -12.28 -5.24 -24.12
N SER A 115 -11.39 -4.63 -23.32
CA SER A 115 -11.38 -4.83 -21.87
C SER A 115 -12.64 -4.26 -21.21
N ARG A 116 -13.17 -4.98 -20.21
CA ARG A 116 -14.32 -4.57 -19.40
C ARG A 116 -13.92 -4.06 -18.02
N GLU A 117 -12.63 -4.05 -17.71
CA GLU A 117 -12.11 -3.59 -16.44
C GLU A 117 -12.27 -2.08 -16.24
N LYS A 118 -12.25 -1.67 -14.97
CA LYS A 118 -12.38 -0.27 -14.55
C LYS A 118 -11.26 0.62 -15.11
N ASP A 119 -10.05 0.07 -15.22
CA ASP A 119 -8.82 0.78 -15.59
C ASP A 119 -8.49 0.63 -17.08
N ARG A 120 -9.40 0.05 -17.90
CA ARG A 120 -9.20 -0.21 -19.35
C ARG A 120 -8.66 0.97 -20.17
N GLN A 121 -8.84 2.21 -19.71
CA GLN A 121 -8.29 3.40 -20.35
C GLN A 121 -6.77 3.31 -20.58
N VAL A 122 -6.02 2.64 -19.69
CA VAL A 122 -4.56 2.45 -19.89
C VAL A 122 -4.23 1.46 -21.01
N LEU A 123 -5.18 0.62 -21.43
CA LEU A 123 -5.07 -0.26 -22.59
C LEU A 123 -5.58 0.41 -23.87
N GLU A 124 -6.69 1.16 -23.77
CA GLU A 124 -7.29 1.88 -24.89
C GLU A 124 -6.37 3.00 -25.42
N ASP A 125 -5.69 3.70 -24.51
CA ASP A 125 -4.70 4.75 -24.81
C ASP A 125 -3.25 4.33 -24.46
N PHE A 126 -2.95 3.03 -24.61
CA PHE A 126 -1.57 2.53 -24.48
C PHE A 126 -0.56 3.19 -25.45
N PRO A 127 -0.94 3.68 -26.65
CA PRO A 127 -0.06 4.46 -27.52
C PRO A 127 0.60 5.65 -26.81
N THR A 128 -0.16 6.38 -25.98
CA THR A 128 0.36 7.51 -25.20
C THR A 128 1.37 7.06 -24.14
N ILE A 129 1.07 5.96 -23.43
CA ILE A 129 1.97 5.41 -22.40
C ILE A 129 3.26 4.88 -23.05
N SER A 130 3.14 4.14 -24.15
CA SER A 130 4.27 3.56 -24.86
C SER A 130 5.15 4.62 -25.53
N LEU A 131 4.56 5.74 -25.98
CA LEU A 131 5.31 6.91 -26.45
C LEU A 131 6.23 7.45 -25.36
N GLU A 132 5.69 7.72 -24.17
CA GLU A 132 6.50 8.23 -23.06
C GLU A 132 7.51 7.20 -22.56
N PHE A 133 7.19 5.90 -22.60
CA PHE A 133 8.18 4.84 -22.38
C PHE A 133 9.37 4.95 -23.35
N ARG A 134 9.12 5.10 -24.65
CA ARG A 134 10.18 5.22 -25.67
C ARG A 134 10.99 6.52 -25.55
N ASN A 135 10.44 7.55 -24.88
CA ASN A 135 11.14 8.79 -24.58
C ASN A 135 12.08 8.70 -23.36
N LEU A 136 11.94 7.67 -22.52
CA LEU A 136 12.82 7.49 -21.36
C LEU A 136 14.26 7.16 -21.79
N ALA A 137 15.23 7.44 -20.91
CA ALA A 137 16.59 6.95 -21.10
C ALA A 137 16.62 5.42 -21.26
N LYS A 138 17.50 4.91 -22.13
CA LYS A 138 17.58 3.49 -22.50
C LYS A 138 17.71 2.57 -21.28
N VAL A 139 18.47 2.98 -20.26
CA VAL A 139 18.65 2.22 -19.02
C VAL A 139 17.32 1.97 -18.29
N TYR A 140 16.39 2.93 -18.29
CA TYR A 140 15.06 2.74 -17.69
C TYR A 140 14.17 1.88 -18.57
N GLN A 141 14.22 2.05 -19.89
CA GLN A 141 13.47 1.21 -20.82
C GLN A 141 13.80 -0.27 -20.66
N ASP A 142 15.09 -0.59 -20.54
CA ASP A 142 15.57 -1.97 -20.41
C ASP A 142 15.07 -2.63 -19.12
N VAL A 143 15.03 -1.89 -18.01
CA VAL A 143 14.48 -2.39 -16.74
C VAL A 143 12.98 -2.65 -16.87
N ILE A 144 12.22 -1.67 -17.38
CA ILE A 144 10.76 -1.77 -17.49
C ILE A 144 10.36 -2.92 -18.43
N ALA A 145 11.01 -3.05 -19.58
CA ALA A 145 10.72 -4.11 -20.55
C ALA A 145 11.07 -5.50 -20.00
N ASP A 146 12.22 -5.66 -19.35
CA ASP A 146 12.64 -6.93 -18.75
C ASP A 146 11.68 -7.38 -17.64
N ILE A 147 11.29 -6.45 -16.75
CA ILE A 147 10.33 -6.76 -15.69
C ILE A 147 8.97 -7.09 -16.28
N CYS A 148 8.46 -6.28 -17.20
CA CYS A 148 7.18 -6.53 -17.86
C CYS A 148 7.13 -7.92 -18.53
N HIS A 149 8.22 -8.32 -19.20
CA HIS A 149 8.32 -9.64 -19.80
C HIS A 149 8.25 -10.77 -18.76
N LYS A 150 9.06 -10.68 -17.69
CA LYS A 150 9.08 -11.69 -16.62
C LYS A 150 7.74 -11.78 -15.89
N MET A 151 7.10 -10.64 -15.63
CA MET A 151 5.77 -10.58 -15.02
C MET A 151 4.72 -11.26 -15.93
N GLY A 152 4.72 -10.92 -17.23
CA GLY A 152 3.78 -11.50 -18.20
C GLY A 152 3.90 -13.03 -18.32
N LEU A 153 5.13 -13.57 -18.35
CA LEU A 153 5.38 -15.02 -18.30
C LEU A 153 4.85 -15.65 -17.01
N GLY A 154 5.09 -14.99 -15.87
CA GLY A 154 4.66 -15.47 -14.56
C GLY A 154 3.14 -15.46 -14.38
N MET A 155 2.48 -14.38 -14.78
CA MET A 155 1.02 -14.26 -14.76
C MET A 155 0.39 -15.35 -15.63
N ALA A 156 0.91 -15.58 -16.84
CA ALA A 156 0.42 -16.63 -17.72
C ALA A 156 0.57 -18.04 -17.10
N GLU A 157 1.66 -18.33 -16.38
CA GLU A 157 1.82 -19.60 -15.64
C GLU A 157 0.68 -19.81 -14.63
N PHE A 158 0.26 -18.75 -13.94
CA PHE A 158 -0.74 -18.83 -12.86
C PHE A 158 -2.19 -18.69 -13.32
N LEU A 159 -2.46 -18.47 -14.61
CA LEU A 159 -3.83 -18.52 -15.16
C LEU A 159 -4.43 -19.93 -15.13
N GLU A 160 -3.61 -20.97 -15.32
CA GLU A 160 -4.07 -22.36 -15.34
C GLU A 160 -3.67 -23.15 -14.08
N LYS A 161 -2.79 -22.57 -13.26
CA LYS A 161 -2.20 -23.25 -12.10
C LYS A 161 -2.88 -22.85 -10.80
N LYS A 162 -3.28 -23.85 -10.03
CA LYS A 162 -3.86 -23.64 -8.69
C LYS A 162 -2.78 -23.31 -7.66
N MET A 163 -3.11 -22.43 -6.72
CA MET A 163 -2.25 -22.08 -5.59
C MET A 163 -2.22 -23.19 -4.53
N ASN A 164 -1.40 -24.23 -4.71
CA ASN A 164 -1.43 -25.38 -3.82
C ASN A 164 -0.52 -25.20 -2.60
N SER A 165 0.68 -24.67 -2.76
CA SER A 165 1.68 -24.59 -1.68
C SER A 165 2.05 -23.14 -1.32
N THR A 166 2.62 -22.97 -0.13
CA THR A 166 3.23 -21.71 0.30
C THR A 166 4.37 -21.26 -0.62
N LYS A 167 5.13 -22.20 -1.19
CA LYS A 167 6.18 -21.91 -2.18
C LYS A 167 5.60 -21.40 -3.51
N GLU A 168 4.47 -21.94 -3.95
CA GLU A 168 3.76 -21.42 -5.12
C GLU A 168 3.18 -20.04 -4.84
N TRP A 169 2.71 -19.79 -3.62
CA TRP A 169 2.24 -18.47 -3.21
C TRP A 169 3.37 -17.44 -3.21
N ASP A 170 4.57 -17.81 -2.74
CA ASP A 170 5.78 -17.00 -2.87
C ASP A 170 6.14 -16.75 -4.33
N LYS A 171 6.07 -17.78 -5.18
CA LYS A 171 6.37 -17.67 -6.61
C LYS A 171 5.39 -16.75 -7.35
N TYR A 172 4.09 -16.85 -7.03
CA TYR A 172 3.09 -15.94 -7.58
C TYR A 172 3.34 -14.51 -7.12
N CYS A 173 3.53 -14.30 -5.80
CA CYS A 173 3.84 -12.98 -5.27
C CYS A 173 5.15 -12.41 -5.84
N HIS A 174 6.14 -13.26 -6.13
CA HIS A 174 7.35 -12.86 -6.84
C HIS A 174 7.00 -12.29 -8.22
N TYR A 175 6.19 -13.00 -9.02
CA TYR A 175 5.82 -12.52 -10.34
C TYR A 175 5.02 -11.22 -10.30
N VAL A 176 3.99 -11.11 -9.46
CA VAL A 176 3.08 -9.94 -9.54
C VAL A 176 3.52 -8.74 -8.69
N ALA A 177 4.47 -8.91 -7.77
CA ALA A 177 4.91 -7.83 -6.88
C ALA A 177 6.41 -7.83 -6.54
N GLY A 178 7.02 -9.00 -6.36
CA GLY A 178 8.47 -9.10 -6.11
C GLY A 178 9.30 -8.53 -7.25
N LEU A 179 8.94 -8.84 -8.49
CA LEU A 179 9.54 -8.26 -9.70
C LEU A 179 9.33 -6.75 -9.78
N VAL A 180 8.22 -6.22 -9.26
CA VAL A 180 8.00 -4.77 -9.17
C VAL A 180 9.01 -4.14 -8.21
N GLY A 181 9.23 -4.77 -7.05
CA GLY A 181 10.28 -4.38 -6.11
C GLY A 181 11.66 -4.37 -6.78
N ILE A 182 12.04 -5.47 -7.44
CA ILE A 182 13.32 -5.60 -8.17
C ILE A 182 13.46 -4.53 -9.27
N GLY A 183 12.39 -4.29 -10.03
CA GLY A 183 12.37 -3.27 -11.08
C GLY A 183 12.61 -1.87 -10.52
N LEU A 184 11.86 -1.50 -9.47
CA LEU A 184 12.02 -0.22 -8.79
C LEU A 184 13.45 -0.05 -8.25
N SER A 185 14.00 -1.07 -7.58
CA SER A 185 15.37 -1.03 -7.06
C SER A 185 16.41 -0.80 -8.16
N ARG A 186 16.25 -1.45 -9.32
CA ARG A 186 17.10 -1.23 -10.49
C ARG A 186 16.95 0.17 -11.06
N LEU A 187 15.73 0.73 -11.10
CA LEU A 187 15.51 2.12 -11.53
C LEU A 187 16.20 3.11 -10.57
N PHE A 188 16.18 2.87 -9.25
CA PHE A 188 16.83 3.75 -8.26
C PHE A 188 18.35 3.78 -8.41
N SER A 189 18.98 2.62 -8.60
CA SER A 189 20.41 2.55 -8.85
C SER A 189 20.77 3.11 -10.23
N ALA A 190 19.95 2.84 -11.26
CA ALA A 190 20.16 3.37 -12.61
C ALA A 190 20.03 4.90 -12.69
N SER A 191 19.25 5.52 -11.79
CA SER A 191 19.14 6.97 -11.70
C SER A 191 20.26 7.62 -10.91
N GLU A 192 21.22 6.84 -10.39
CA GLU A 192 22.33 7.28 -9.53
C GLU A 192 21.88 7.99 -8.23
N LEU A 193 20.60 7.87 -7.86
CA LEU A 193 20.07 8.38 -6.61
C LEU A 193 20.37 7.43 -5.45
N GLU A 194 20.57 6.14 -5.76
CA GLU A 194 20.91 5.10 -4.80
C GLU A 194 22.14 4.31 -5.23
N ASP A 195 22.78 3.68 -4.24
CA ASP A 195 23.96 2.84 -4.45
C ASP A 195 23.63 1.62 -5.33
N PRO A 196 24.56 1.13 -6.19
CA PRO A 196 24.34 -0.06 -7.01
C PRO A 196 23.88 -1.30 -6.24
N VAL A 197 24.26 -1.43 -4.96
CA VAL A 197 23.81 -2.57 -4.12
C VAL A 197 22.29 -2.67 -4.01
N VAL A 198 21.57 -1.53 -4.08
CA VAL A 198 20.10 -1.50 -4.01
C VAL A 198 19.51 -2.25 -5.21
N GLY A 199 19.99 -2.00 -6.43
CA GLY A 199 19.54 -2.66 -7.65
C GLY A 199 20.05 -4.09 -7.84
N HIS A 200 21.10 -4.51 -7.13
CA HIS A 200 21.67 -5.86 -7.24
C HIS A 200 21.10 -6.87 -6.23
N ASP A 201 20.71 -6.43 -5.03
CA ASP A 201 20.17 -7.32 -3.99
C ASP A 201 18.69 -7.63 -4.26
N VAL A 202 18.47 -8.57 -5.18
CA VAL A 202 17.13 -8.97 -5.63
C VAL A 202 16.29 -9.64 -4.55
N GLU A 203 16.92 -10.25 -3.53
CA GLU A 203 16.20 -10.95 -2.46
C GLU A 203 15.48 -9.95 -1.56
N LEU A 204 16.18 -8.92 -1.09
CA LEU A 204 15.55 -7.86 -0.29
C LEU A 204 14.49 -7.09 -1.08
N ALA A 205 14.77 -6.80 -2.36
CA ALA A 205 13.82 -6.14 -3.24
C ALA A 205 12.57 -7.01 -3.49
N ASN A 206 12.74 -8.32 -3.61
CA ASN A 206 11.64 -9.27 -3.71
C ASN A 206 10.79 -9.28 -2.43
N SER A 207 11.42 -9.35 -1.25
CA SER A 207 10.71 -9.32 0.04
C SER A 207 9.88 -8.04 0.24
N MET A 208 10.35 -6.89 -0.25
CA MET A 208 9.57 -5.64 -0.26
C MET A 208 8.24 -5.79 -1.02
N GLY A 209 8.25 -6.48 -2.16
CA GLY A 209 7.05 -6.74 -2.96
C GLY A 209 6.15 -7.81 -2.33
N LEU A 210 6.74 -8.91 -1.86
CA LEU A 210 6.02 -10.02 -1.22
C LEU A 210 5.25 -9.55 0.02
N PHE A 211 5.85 -8.70 0.86
CA PHE A 211 5.16 -8.17 2.04
C PHE A 211 3.88 -7.40 1.69
N LEU A 212 3.95 -6.52 0.68
CA LEU A 212 2.80 -5.74 0.22
C LEU A 212 1.73 -6.65 -0.39
N GLN A 213 2.13 -7.57 -1.26
CA GLN A 213 1.20 -8.42 -1.99
C GLN A 213 0.48 -9.40 -1.07
N LYS A 214 1.20 -10.04 -0.16
CA LYS A 214 0.59 -10.94 0.83
C LYS A 214 -0.37 -10.19 1.74
N THR A 215 -0.02 -8.98 2.15
CA THR A 215 -0.92 -8.12 2.94
C THR A 215 -2.22 -7.84 2.19
N ASN A 216 -2.15 -7.52 0.90
CA ASN A 216 -3.33 -7.28 0.08
C ASN A 216 -4.17 -8.56 -0.09
N ILE A 217 -3.56 -9.69 -0.47
CA ILE A 217 -4.23 -10.99 -0.62
C ILE A 217 -4.95 -11.44 0.67
N ILE A 218 -4.35 -11.18 1.84
CA ILE A 218 -4.99 -11.51 3.11
C ILE A 218 -6.19 -10.60 3.38
N ARG A 219 -6.03 -9.28 3.19
CA ARG A 219 -7.07 -8.29 3.45
C ARG A 219 -8.27 -8.45 2.52
N ASP A 220 -8.02 -8.74 1.25
CA ASP A 220 -9.01 -8.67 0.17
C ASP A 220 -9.73 -10.01 -0.07
N TYR A 221 -9.56 -10.99 0.84
CA TYR A 221 -10.18 -12.33 0.77
C TYR A 221 -11.63 -12.32 0.28
N LEU A 222 -12.50 -11.50 0.88
CA LEU A 222 -13.91 -11.50 0.52
C LEU A 222 -14.18 -10.86 -0.86
N GLU A 223 -13.43 -9.79 -1.21
CA GLU A 223 -13.54 -9.15 -2.52
C GLU A 223 -13.14 -10.14 -3.63
N ASP A 224 -12.04 -10.88 -3.42
CA ASP A 224 -11.55 -11.91 -4.36
C ASP A 224 -12.55 -13.07 -4.49
N GLN A 225 -13.08 -13.57 -3.38
CA GLN A 225 -14.07 -14.66 -3.40
C GLN A 225 -15.34 -14.29 -4.18
N LEU A 226 -15.82 -13.05 -4.07
CA LEU A 226 -17.03 -12.59 -4.76
C LEU A 226 -16.89 -12.57 -6.29
N VAL A 227 -15.66 -12.42 -6.79
CA VAL A 227 -15.34 -12.43 -8.23
C VAL A 227 -14.70 -13.76 -8.67
N GLY A 228 -14.69 -14.77 -7.80
CA GLY A 228 -14.21 -16.12 -8.12
C GLY A 228 -12.69 -16.29 -8.15
N ARG A 229 -11.94 -15.41 -7.50
CA ARG A 229 -10.47 -15.48 -7.38
C ARG A 229 -10.06 -16.15 -6.07
N GLU A 230 -9.05 -17.02 -6.14
CA GLU A 230 -8.56 -17.81 -4.99
C GLU A 230 -7.03 -17.74 -4.89
N PHE A 231 -6.51 -16.86 -4.04
CA PHE A 231 -5.06 -16.67 -3.89
C PHE A 231 -4.45 -17.28 -2.62
N TRP A 232 -5.27 -17.72 -1.67
CA TRP A 232 -4.76 -18.34 -0.43
C TRP A 232 -4.24 -19.76 -0.73
N PRO A 233 -3.04 -20.14 -0.25
CA PRO A 233 -2.45 -21.43 -0.57
C PRO A 233 -3.22 -22.58 0.07
N LYS A 234 -3.56 -23.60 -0.74
CA LYS A 234 -4.29 -24.80 -0.29
C LYS A 234 -3.62 -25.50 0.87
N GLU A 235 -2.31 -25.61 0.86
CA GLU A 235 -1.50 -26.19 1.94
C GLU A 235 -1.84 -25.59 3.30
N VAL A 236 -2.21 -24.31 3.36
CA VAL A 236 -2.61 -23.64 4.60
C VAL A 236 -4.11 -23.80 4.84
N TRP A 237 -4.97 -23.29 3.95
CA TRP A 237 -6.41 -23.21 4.24
C TRP A 237 -7.08 -24.59 4.35
N SER A 238 -6.54 -25.62 3.69
CA SER A 238 -7.11 -26.97 3.72
C SER A 238 -6.96 -27.68 5.08
N LYS A 239 -6.12 -27.16 5.98
CA LYS A 239 -6.05 -27.58 7.39
C LYS A 239 -7.33 -27.22 8.16
N TYR A 240 -8.04 -26.19 7.71
CA TYR A 240 -9.14 -25.55 8.43
C TYR A 240 -10.51 -25.90 7.83
N VAL A 241 -10.61 -25.92 6.50
CA VAL A 241 -11.86 -26.15 5.75
C VAL A 241 -11.66 -26.98 4.48
N LYS A 242 -12.74 -27.46 3.88
CA LYS A 242 -12.69 -28.30 2.66
C LYS A 242 -12.57 -27.48 1.37
N LYS A 243 -13.14 -26.28 1.34
CA LYS A 243 -13.01 -25.32 0.23
C LYS A 243 -12.67 -23.94 0.78
N LEU A 244 -11.88 -23.15 0.06
CA LEU A 244 -11.50 -21.80 0.50
C LEU A 244 -12.71 -20.90 0.79
N SER A 245 -13.75 -21.00 -0.05
CA SER A 245 -15.03 -20.28 0.12
C SER A 245 -15.78 -20.63 1.41
N ASP A 246 -15.47 -21.76 2.06
CA ASP A 246 -16.11 -22.14 3.31
C ASP A 246 -15.66 -21.26 4.49
N LEU A 247 -14.53 -20.53 4.40
CA LEU A 247 -14.09 -19.61 5.45
C LEU A 247 -15.03 -18.41 5.63
N ALA A 248 -15.79 -18.03 4.59
CA ALA A 248 -16.81 -16.97 4.68
C ALA A 248 -18.08 -17.41 5.42
N LYS A 249 -18.27 -18.71 5.67
CA LYS A 249 -19.47 -19.23 6.34
C LYS A 249 -19.41 -18.96 7.85
N PRO A 250 -20.49 -18.43 8.46
CA PRO A 250 -20.50 -18.08 9.88
C PRO A 250 -20.08 -19.21 10.82
N GLU A 251 -20.43 -20.45 10.52
CA GLU A 251 -20.09 -21.64 11.30
C GLU A 251 -18.59 -21.99 11.29
N ASN A 252 -17.80 -21.44 10.36
CA ASN A 252 -16.36 -21.69 10.25
C ASN A 252 -15.51 -20.50 10.74
N ILE A 253 -16.11 -19.47 11.33
CA ILE A 253 -15.43 -18.19 11.60
C ILE A 253 -14.17 -18.34 12.47
N ASP A 254 -14.17 -19.23 13.46
CA ASP A 254 -13.00 -19.43 14.32
C ASP A 254 -11.84 -20.06 13.55
N LYS A 255 -12.15 -21.04 12.69
CA LYS A 255 -11.15 -21.67 11.81
C LYS A 255 -10.65 -20.70 10.74
N ALA A 256 -11.53 -19.84 10.25
CA ALA A 256 -11.18 -18.77 9.32
C ALA A 256 -10.17 -17.81 9.91
N VAL A 257 -10.40 -17.37 11.16
CA VAL A 257 -9.46 -16.51 11.88
C VAL A 257 -8.12 -17.21 12.13
N GLN A 258 -8.10 -18.49 12.53
CA GLN A 258 -6.85 -19.24 12.71
C GLN A 258 -6.05 -19.37 11.39
N CYS A 259 -6.73 -19.66 10.28
CA CYS A 259 -6.12 -19.70 8.95
C CYS A 259 -5.51 -18.36 8.57
N MET A 260 -6.23 -17.26 8.82
CA MET A 260 -5.74 -15.91 8.56
C MET A 260 -4.52 -15.58 9.42
N ASN A 261 -4.54 -15.91 10.70
CA ASN A 261 -3.41 -15.68 11.60
C ASN A 261 -2.16 -16.40 11.08
N GLU A 262 -2.28 -17.64 10.60
CA GLU A 262 -1.16 -18.38 9.97
C GLU A 262 -0.59 -17.65 8.74
N LEU A 263 -1.46 -17.12 7.87
CA LEU A 263 -1.02 -16.36 6.68
C LEU A 263 -0.41 -15.00 7.04
N ILE A 264 -0.95 -14.30 8.04
CA ILE A 264 -0.35 -13.05 8.53
C ILE A 264 1.04 -13.36 9.09
N THR A 265 1.18 -14.38 9.93
CA THR A 265 2.48 -14.82 10.45
C THR A 265 3.47 -15.13 9.33
N ASN A 266 3.00 -15.77 8.25
CA ASN A 266 3.82 -15.98 7.05
C ASN A 266 4.28 -14.64 6.40
N ALA A 267 3.38 -13.66 6.26
CA ALA A 267 3.73 -12.35 5.73
C ALA A 267 4.73 -11.58 6.62
N LEU A 268 4.62 -11.69 7.95
CA LEU A 268 5.51 -11.01 8.90
C LEU A 268 6.98 -11.43 8.77
N TYR A 269 7.29 -12.60 8.21
CA TYR A 269 8.66 -13.03 7.96
C TYR A 269 9.41 -12.15 6.96
N HIS A 270 8.72 -11.32 6.17
CA HIS A 270 9.35 -10.36 5.25
C HIS A 270 9.79 -9.06 5.93
N VAL A 271 9.32 -8.78 7.15
CA VAL A 271 9.59 -7.48 7.82
C VAL A 271 11.08 -7.25 8.13
N PRO A 272 11.86 -8.26 8.57
CA PRO A 272 13.32 -8.11 8.71
C PRO A 272 14.01 -7.64 7.43
N ASP A 273 13.64 -8.21 6.28
CA ASP A 273 14.18 -7.84 4.98
C ASP A 273 13.75 -6.44 4.57
N VAL A 274 12.47 -6.08 4.80
CA VAL A 274 11.94 -4.73 4.58
C VAL A 274 12.75 -3.70 5.37
N LEU A 275 13.01 -3.93 6.66
CA LEU A 275 13.82 -3.04 7.48
C LEU A 275 15.27 -2.94 6.97
N THR A 276 15.82 -4.05 6.50
CA THR A 276 17.18 -4.10 5.95
C THR A 276 17.26 -3.31 4.64
N TYR A 277 16.32 -3.52 3.72
CA TYR A 277 16.21 -2.79 2.46
C TYR A 277 16.11 -1.28 2.70
N LEU A 278 15.15 -0.85 3.52
CA LEU A 278 14.91 0.57 3.81
C LEU A 278 16.11 1.26 4.49
N SER A 279 16.92 0.51 5.25
CA SER A 279 18.11 1.08 5.91
C SER A 279 19.27 1.39 4.95
N ARG A 280 19.22 0.89 3.71
CA ARG A 280 20.24 1.15 2.68
C ARG A 280 19.95 2.40 1.83
N LEU A 281 18.70 2.87 1.84
CA LEU A 281 18.27 3.99 1.00
C LEU A 281 18.83 5.32 1.56
N LYS A 282 19.39 6.13 0.67
CA LYS A 282 20.03 7.41 1.00
C LYS A 282 19.23 8.61 0.50
N ASN A 283 18.57 8.49 -0.65
CA ASN A 283 17.77 9.58 -1.19
C ASN A 283 16.42 9.66 -0.46
N GLN A 284 16.05 10.86 -0.02
CA GLN A 284 14.84 11.07 0.79
C GLN A 284 13.55 10.77 0.03
N SER A 285 13.48 11.11 -1.27
CA SER A 285 12.29 10.86 -2.08
C SER A 285 12.10 9.35 -2.32
N VAL A 286 13.19 8.62 -2.60
CA VAL A 286 13.21 7.16 -2.74
C VAL A 286 12.85 6.48 -1.42
N PHE A 287 13.41 6.94 -0.29
CA PHE A 287 13.07 6.44 1.04
C PHE A 287 11.57 6.58 1.32
N ASN A 288 11.01 7.78 1.14
CA ASN A 288 9.59 8.03 1.37
C ASN A 288 8.72 7.14 0.47
N PHE A 289 9.09 7.02 -0.80
CA PHE A 289 8.41 6.16 -1.77
C PHE A 289 8.39 4.70 -1.35
N CYS A 290 9.50 4.18 -0.85
CA CYS A 290 9.59 2.79 -0.41
C CYS A 290 8.97 2.56 0.97
N ALA A 291 9.15 3.47 1.92
CA ALA A 291 8.76 3.27 3.32
C ALA A 291 7.25 3.39 3.54
N ILE A 292 6.58 4.34 2.87
CA ILE A 292 5.15 4.64 3.07
C ILE A 292 4.26 3.40 2.85
N PRO A 293 4.38 2.65 1.73
CA PRO A 293 3.59 1.43 1.53
C PRO A 293 3.84 0.37 2.60
N GLN A 294 5.09 0.25 3.07
CA GLN A 294 5.48 -0.78 4.04
C GLN A 294 4.87 -0.50 5.42
N VAL A 295 4.89 0.76 5.87
CA VAL A 295 4.23 1.14 7.14
C VAL A 295 2.70 1.04 7.06
N MET A 296 2.11 1.26 5.87
CA MET A 296 0.68 1.03 5.66
C MET A 296 0.33 -0.46 5.68
N ALA A 297 1.20 -1.31 5.11
CA ALA A 297 1.01 -2.75 5.09
C ALA A 297 1.06 -3.35 6.50
N ILE A 298 2.05 -2.98 7.33
CA ILE A 298 2.09 -3.48 8.72
C ILE A 298 0.88 -3.01 9.54
N ALA A 299 0.45 -1.75 9.36
CA ALA A 299 -0.75 -1.23 10.02
C ALA A 299 -2.02 -2.00 9.57
N THR A 300 -2.07 -2.39 8.30
CA THR A 300 -3.15 -3.20 7.74
C THR A 300 -3.12 -4.61 8.33
N LEU A 301 -1.96 -5.28 8.38
CA LEU A 301 -1.83 -6.59 9.01
C LEU A 301 -2.23 -6.55 10.48
N ALA A 302 -1.84 -5.52 11.23
CA ALA A 302 -2.26 -5.32 12.61
C ALA A 302 -3.79 -5.16 12.74
N ALA A 303 -4.43 -4.44 11.81
CA ALA A 303 -5.89 -4.31 11.76
C ALA A 303 -6.61 -5.62 11.37
N CYS A 304 -5.97 -6.47 10.56
CA CYS A 304 -6.51 -7.77 10.13
C CYS A 304 -6.29 -8.86 11.18
N TYR A 305 -5.21 -8.81 11.96
CA TYR A 305 -4.83 -9.90 12.85
C TYR A 305 -5.92 -10.21 13.89
N ASN A 306 -6.28 -11.50 13.97
CA ASN A 306 -7.35 -12.01 14.83
C ASN A 306 -8.72 -11.30 14.65
N ASN A 307 -8.99 -10.72 13.47
CA ASN A 307 -10.19 -9.93 13.20
C ASN A 307 -11.19 -10.66 12.28
N GLN A 308 -12.35 -11.02 12.83
CA GLN A 308 -13.43 -11.68 12.10
C GLN A 308 -14.03 -10.85 10.94
N GLN A 309 -13.83 -9.52 10.94
CA GLN A 309 -14.45 -8.65 9.94
C GLN A 309 -13.91 -8.89 8.52
N ILE A 310 -12.73 -9.48 8.37
CA ILE A 310 -12.13 -9.85 7.06
C ILE A 310 -13.04 -10.80 6.28
N PHE A 311 -13.80 -11.64 6.97
CA PHE A 311 -14.72 -12.61 6.35
C PHE A 311 -16.14 -12.06 6.14
N LYS A 312 -16.40 -10.82 6.57
CA LYS A 312 -17.74 -10.20 6.57
C LYS A 312 -17.80 -8.88 5.80
N GLY A 313 -16.65 -8.27 5.51
CA GLY A 313 -16.56 -6.99 4.84
C GLY A 313 -15.13 -6.52 4.69
N VAL A 314 -14.99 -5.20 4.55
CA VAL A 314 -13.71 -4.58 4.20
C VAL A 314 -13.04 -4.01 5.45
N VAL A 315 -11.83 -4.48 5.75
CA VAL A 315 -10.96 -3.89 6.77
C VAL A 315 -9.98 -2.93 6.11
N LYS A 316 -10.06 -1.64 6.46
CA LYS A 316 -9.15 -0.60 5.95
C LYS A 316 -8.68 0.29 7.10
N ILE A 317 -7.41 0.67 7.06
CA ILE A 317 -6.87 1.71 7.94
C ILE A 317 -7.60 3.03 7.68
N ARG A 318 -7.79 3.83 8.73
CA ARG A 318 -8.48 5.12 8.59
C ARG A 318 -7.64 6.10 7.77
N LYS A 319 -8.30 7.01 7.05
CA LYS A 319 -7.60 8.05 6.27
C LYS A 319 -6.68 8.92 7.14
N GLY A 320 -7.11 9.26 8.36
CA GLY A 320 -6.30 10.01 9.32
C GLY A 320 -5.04 9.26 9.73
N GLN A 321 -5.20 8.00 10.15
CA GLN A 321 -4.09 7.08 10.42
C GLN A 321 -3.12 6.96 9.23
N ALA A 322 -3.63 6.78 8.01
CA ALA A 322 -2.81 6.71 6.81
C ALA A 322 -1.99 7.99 6.58
N VAL A 323 -2.59 9.16 6.76
CA VAL A 323 -1.90 10.45 6.66
C VAL A 323 -0.81 10.60 7.73
N THR A 324 -1.10 10.22 8.98
CA THR A 324 -0.10 10.20 10.06
C THR A 324 1.09 9.31 9.68
N LEU A 325 0.83 8.09 9.18
CA LEU A 325 1.90 7.19 8.75
C LEU A 325 2.74 7.76 7.60
N MET A 326 2.11 8.41 6.63
CA MET A 326 2.82 9.08 5.54
C MET A 326 3.72 10.22 6.04
N MET A 327 3.28 10.96 7.04
CA MET A 327 4.04 12.08 7.60
C MET A 327 5.17 11.62 8.53
N ASP A 328 4.98 10.51 9.25
CA ASP A 328 5.94 9.99 10.21
C ASP A 328 7.04 9.14 9.54
N ALA A 329 6.71 8.40 8.47
CA ALA A 329 7.63 7.44 7.81
C ALA A 329 8.67 8.11 6.90
N THR A 330 9.46 9.02 7.47
CA THR A 330 10.43 9.86 6.75
C THR A 330 11.89 9.50 7.04
N ASN A 331 12.17 8.60 7.98
CA ASN A 331 13.52 8.07 8.21
C ASN A 331 13.45 6.67 8.83
N ILE A 332 14.57 5.94 8.78
CA ILE A 332 14.63 4.53 9.21
C ILE A 332 14.28 4.35 10.69
N GLN A 333 14.64 5.30 11.57
CA GLN A 333 14.34 5.19 13.00
C GLN A 333 12.83 5.37 13.28
N ALA A 334 12.19 6.28 12.56
CA ALA A 334 10.74 6.43 12.62
C ALA A 334 10.03 5.18 12.09
N VAL A 335 10.48 4.62 10.97
CA VAL A 335 9.93 3.35 10.42
C VAL A 335 10.10 2.20 11.41
N LYS A 336 11.29 2.01 12.01
CA LYS A 336 11.51 1.00 13.05
C LYS A 336 10.56 1.16 14.23
N THR A 337 10.37 2.40 14.70
CA THR A 337 9.42 2.70 15.77
C THR A 337 7.98 2.33 15.39
N ILE A 338 7.55 2.67 14.18
CA ILE A 338 6.22 2.32 13.66
C ILE A 338 6.05 0.80 13.57
N MET A 339 7.05 0.10 12.99
CA MET A 339 7.04 -1.36 12.86
C MET A 339 6.96 -2.02 14.24
N TYR A 340 7.77 -1.58 15.22
CA TYR A 340 7.72 -2.06 16.59
C TYR A 340 6.31 -1.90 17.21
N GLN A 341 5.71 -0.72 17.08
CA GLN A 341 4.39 -0.43 17.66
C GLN A 341 3.30 -1.36 17.10
N TYR A 342 3.27 -1.59 15.78
CA TYR A 342 2.29 -2.49 15.19
C TYR A 342 2.60 -3.97 15.47
N MET A 343 3.87 -4.36 15.64
CA MET A 343 4.22 -5.70 16.14
C MET A 343 3.72 -5.92 17.56
N GLU A 344 3.82 -4.90 18.43
CA GLU A 344 3.28 -4.95 19.79
C GLU A 344 1.74 -5.04 19.77
N GLU A 345 1.07 -4.29 18.90
CA GLU A 345 -0.39 -4.39 18.71
C GLU A 345 -0.80 -5.81 18.27
N ILE A 346 -0.07 -6.42 17.33
CA ILE A 346 -0.31 -7.82 16.92
C ILE A 346 -0.07 -8.76 18.11
N CYS A 347 1.02 -8.58 18.84
CA CYS A 347 1.39 -9.38 20.01
C CYS A 347 0.25 -9.42 21.04
N GLN A 348 -0.37 -8.28 21.33
CA GLN A 348 -1.48 -8.17 22.28
C GLN A 348 -2.76 -8.89 21.80
N LYS A 349 -2.89 -9.14 20.49
CA LYS A 349 -4.04 -9.83 19.88
C LYS A 349 -3.84 -11.33 19.73
N VAL A 350 -2.64 -11.88 19.98
CA VAL A 350 -2.34 -13.32 19.82
C VAL A 350 -3.08 -14.14 20.88
N PRO A 351 -4.06 -14.99 20.49
CA PRO A 351 -4.68 -15.92 21.42
C PRO A 351 -3.69 -17.02 21.82
N SER A 352 -3.63 -17.38 23.10
CA SER A 352 -2.80 -18.51 23.56
C SER A 352 -3.23 -19.85 22.97
N THR A 353 -4.48 -19.95 22.51
CA THR A 353 -5.06 -21.13 21.85
C THR A 353 -4.85 -21.15 20.34
N ASP A 354 -4.29 -20.09 19.75
CA ASP A 354 -4.08 -20.03 18.30
C ASP A 354 -2.96 -21.00 17.86
N PRO A 355 -3.17 -21.82 16.80
CA PRO A 355 -2.18 -22.80 16.34
C PRO A 355 -0.85 -22.19 15.89
N SER A 356 -0.85 -20.91 15.48
CA SER A 356 0.34 -20.20 15.01
C SER A 356 0.97 -19.32 16.10
N SER A 357 0.38 -19.22 17.29
CA SER A 357 0.79 -18.32 18.38
C SER A 357 2.31 -18.32 18.65
N ALA A 358 2.92 -19.49 18.81
CA ALA A 358 4.36 -19.62 19.06
C ALA A 358 5.22 -19.06 17.91
N LYS A 359 4.83 -19.35 16.65
CA LYS A 359 5.53 -18.84 15.46
C LYS A 359 5.34 -17.33 15.32
N THR A 360 4.14 -16.83 15.58
CA THR A 360 3.83 -15.40 15.57
C THR A 360 4.68 -14.66 16.60
N GLN A 361 4.75 -15.18 17.83
CA GLN A 361 5.56 -14.58 18.88
C GLN A 361 7.05 -14.58 18.52
N GLN A 362 7.54 -15.67 17.91
CA GLN A 362 8.93 -15.76 17.48
C GLN A 362 9.28 -14.66 16.46
N ILE A 363 8.49 -14.50 15.39
CA ILE A 363 8.79 -13.47 14.38
C ILE A 363 8.61 -12.05 14.93
N ILE A 364 7.64 -11.81 15.82
CA ILE A 364 7.48 -10.54 16.53
C ILE A 364 8.75 -10.20 17.31
N ASN A 365 9.27 -11.15 18.09
CA ASN A 365 10.47 -10.95 18.90
C ASN A 365 11.70 -10.64 18.00
N THR A 366 11.82 -11.30 16.84
CA THR A 366 12.87 -11.01 15.85
C THR A 366 12.76 -9.60 15.30
N VAL A 367 11.56 -9.15 14.90
CA VAL A 367 11.38 -7.79 14.37
C VAL A 367 11.59 -6.72 15.45
N GLN A 368 11.11 -6.97 16.66
CA GLN A 368 11.29 -6.06 17.79
C GLN A 368 12.77 -5.89 18.13
N SER A 369 13.57 -6.96 18.13
CA SER A 369 15.01 -6.85 18.41
C SER A 369 15.77 -6.02 17.38
N MET A 370 15.35 -6.03 16.11
CA MET A 370 15.91 -5.17 15.05
C MET A 370 15.45 -3.71 15.13
N SER A 371 14.33 -3.48 15.81
CA SER A 371 13.64 -2.19 15.91
C SER A 371 13.91 -1.45 17.23
N LEU A 372 14.50 -2.14 18.22
CA LEU A 372 14.88 -1.54 19.50
C LEU A 372 15.83 -0.35 19.26
N PRO A 373 15.50 0.85 19.75
CA PRO A 373 16.39 1.99 19.66
C PRO A 373 17.62 1.75 20.54
N SER A 374 18.82 2.00 20.00
CA SER A 374 20.03 2.18 20.82
C SER A 374 19.91 3.51 21.56
N GLY A 375 19.13 3.55 22.64
CA GLY A 375 18.86 4.76 23.42
C GLY A 375 17.37 4.95 23.73
N THR A 376 17.11 5.76 24.77
CA THR A 376 15.82 5.98 25.42
C THR A 376 14.66 6.01 24.43
N LEU A 377 13.65 5.16 24.66
CA LEU A 377 12.34 5.30 24.02
C LEU A 377 11.91 6.76 24.16
N VAL A 378 11.98 7.52 23.07
CA VAL A 378 11.13 8.70 22.93
C VAL A 378 9.74 8.10 22.75
N SER A 379 9.10 7.81 23.89
CA SER A 379 7.66 7.74 23.96
C SER A 379 7.17 8.92 23.15
N ARG A 380 6.35 8.68 22.12
CA ARG A 380 5.54 9.76 21.55
C ARG A 380 5.08 10.57 22.75
N THR A 381 5.27 11.88 22.74
CA THR A 381 4.54 12.76 23.66
C THR A 381 3.08 12.61 23.28
N HIS A 382 2.49 11.50 23.71
CA HIS A 382 1.09 11.32 23.94
C HIS A 382 0.80 12.34 25.01
N TYR A 383 0.48 13.57 24.59
CA TYR A 383 -0.55 14.27 25.33
C TYR A 383 -1.67 13.26 25.46
N SER A 384 -1.98 12.85 26.69
CA SER A 384 -3.02 11.86 26.93
C SER A 384 -4.22 12.22 26.05
N PRO A 385 -4.85 11.27 25.35
CA PRO A 385 -6.07 11.53 24.58
C PRO A 385 -7.09 12.32 25.42
N LEU A 386 -7.08 12.16 26.75
CA LEU A 386 -7.79 13.00 27.70
C LEU A 386 -7.39 14.48 27.65
N TYR A 387 -6.11 14.85 27.66
CA TYR A 387 -5.68 16.26 27.62
C TYR A 387 -6.04 16.94 26.31
N PHE A 388 -5.82 16.29 25.16
CA PHE A 388 -6.17 16.87 23.87
C PHE A 388 -7.69 16.92 23.66
N SER A 389 -8.43 15.88 24.08
CA SER A 389 -9.88 15.90 24.07
C SER A 389 -10.45 16.92 25.06
N CYS A 390 -9.84 17.11 26.23
CA CYS A 390 -10.18 18.19 27.16
C CYS A 390 -9.92 19.56 26.55
N ILE A 391 -8.79 19.78 25.86
CA ILE A 391 -8.49 21.04 25.15
C ILE A 391 -9.51 21.29 24.04
N MET A 392 -9.87 20.27 23.25
CA MET A 392 -10.87 20.39 22.19
C MET A 392 -12.28 20.62 22.74
N ILE A 393 -12.64 19.98 23.86
CA ILE A 393 -13.90 20.22 24.58
C ILE A 393 -13.91 21.65 25.14
N LEU A 394 -12.82 22.11 25.76
CA LEU A 394 -12.69 23.48 26.26
C LEU A 394 -12.76 24.50 25.11
N ALA A 395 -12.14 24.23 23.96
CA ALA A 395 -12.25 25.08 22.79
C ALA A 395 -13.68 25.12 22.22
N ALA A 396 -14.37 23.98 22.17
CA ALA A 396 -15.76 23.91 21.74
C ALA A 396 -16.72 24.62 22.70
N LEU A 397 -16.52 24.46 24.02
CA LEU A 397 -17.30 25.15 25.06
C LEU A 397 -17.04 26.66 25.05
N SER A 398 -15.79 27.09 24.87
CA SER A 398 -15.43 28.50 24.72
C SER A 398 -16.02 29.11 23.45
N TRP A 399 -16.00 28.39 22.34
CA TRP A 399 -16.64 28.82 21.09
C TRP A 399 -18.16 28.93 21.23
N GLN A 400 -18.78 27.98 21.94
CA GLN A 400 -20.20 28.02 22.22
C GLN A 400 -20.53 29.21 23.13
N TYR A 401 -19.78 29.41 24.23
CA TYR A 401 -19.93 30.54 25.14
C TYR A 401 -19.81 31.89 24.43
N LEU A 402 -18.79 32.06 23.58
CA LEU A 402 -18.60 33.29 22.79
C LEU A 402 -19.76 33.56 21.84
N ASN A 403 -20.33 32.52 21.21
CA ASN A 403 -21.51 32.68 20.35
C ASN A 403 -22.78 33.00 21.14
N THR A 404 -22.97 32.44 22.34
CA THR A 404 -24.10 32.80 23.20
C THR A 404 -23.99 34.22 23.72
N VAL A 405 -22.78 34.66 24.08
CA VAL A 405 -22.50 36.05 24.52
C VAL A 405 -22.68 37.03 23.36
N SER A 406 -22.26 36.67 22.14
CA SER A 406 -22.47 37.48 20.93
C SER A 406 -23.96 37.64 20.63
N LYS A 407 -24.76 36.56 20.73
CA LYS A 407 -26.22 36.63 20.55
C LYS A 407 -26.92 37.41 21.65
N ALA A 408 -26.50 37.25 22.90
CA ALA A 408 -27.05 38.01 24.03
C ALA A 408 -26.71 39.52 23.92
N ALA A 409 -25.53 39.86 23.38
CA ALA A 409 -25.15 41.24 23.10
C ALA A 409 -25.98 41.84 21.96
N GLU A 410 -26.28 41.08 20.90
CA GLU A 410 -27.17 41.50 19.81
C GLU A 410 -28.63 41.71 20.29
N GLU A 411 -29.14 40.86 21.19
CA GLU A 411 -30.48 41.02 21.80
C GLU A 411 -30.54 42.21 22.78
N TYR A 412 -29.44 42.55 23.47
CA TYR A 412 -29.37 43.73 24.35
C TYR A 412 -29.32 45.05 23.56
N VAL A 413 -28.69 45.05 22.39
CA VAL A 413 -28.67 46.22 21.49
C VAL A 413 -30.04 46.48 20.88
N HIS A 414 -30.83 45.43 20.60
CA HIS A 414 -32.20 45.59 20.07
C HIS A 414 -33.27 45.93 21.12
N THR A 415 -32.99 45.77 22.41
CA THR A 415 -33.92 46.17 23.50
C THR A 415 -33.66 47.59 24.03
N GLY A 416 -32.58 48.24 23.58
CA GLY A 416 -32.26 49.64 23.90
C GLY A 416 -32.77 50.70 22.91
N GLU A 417 -33.42 50.30 21.81
CA GLU A 417 -33.97 51.20 20.77
C GLU A 417 -35.51 51.18 20.69
N ASN A 418 -36.22 50.94 21.80
CA ASN A 418 -37.66 51.20 21.90
C ASN A 418 -37.99 52.11 23.08
#